data_AF-A0A961Q5N4-F1
#
_entry.id   AF-A0A961Q5N4-F1
#
_cell.length_a   1.000
_cell.length_b   1.000
_cell.length_c   1.000
_cell.angle_alpha   90.00
_cell.angle_beta   90.00
_cell.angle_gamma   90.00
#
_symmetry.space_group_name_H-M   'P 1'
#
loop_
_entity.id
_entity.type
_entity.pdbx_description
1 polymer ?
#
loop_
_entity_poly.entity_id
_entity_poly.type
_entity_poly.pdbx_seq_one_letter_code
_entity_poly.pdbx_strand_id
1 'polypeptide(L)'
;MSVTKAGFAGDRIGAFFDAETLGIASPPTPRKWSVAPLMAARTGSAGEIEIATGGTTWQPVDSPSLIEAVSELFGSRMMFRRYGEYSGDVLFKQRYAWKPVHIISIQSLESLQQQLAGEAVDVRRFRPNIVADLSGFGKDRPEYELIGREFTISGVRLRGLGPSGRCSFTTLAQRGLPEDRSVLKALIANFDKDFGIYCDVVSEGEIAPGDAINLERTEAAGHPAAVAVRPRPGPLQQAANRSAGTASGPKVRIGSLDEFPSGEIRRIEVPGAGALAVFRTDAAVYAVSDRCPHAGAPMSEGILENGRIVCPLHFAEFDPQTGEPFNAPTGCRHLKCYLVERQGNELSIRLQDDQKR
;
A
#
# COMPACT_ATOMS: atom_id res chain seq x y z
N MET A 1 -24.38 -1.66 -11.86
CA MET A 1 -22.99 -1.18 -11.91
C MET A 1 -22.18 -2.34 -12.41
N SER A 2 -21.49 -2.14 -13.54
CA SER A 2 -20.78 -3.21 -14.21
C SER A 2 -19.50 -3.58 -13.45
N VAL A 3 -19.34 -4.86 -13.18
CA VAL A 3 -18.15 -5.45 -12.56
C VAL A 3 -17.47 -6.32 -13.60
N THR A 4 -16.26 -5.93 -13.98
CA THR A 4 -15.41 -6.62 -14.95
C THR A 4 -14.28 -7.32 -14.23
N LYS A 5 -13.48 -8.12 -14.95
CA LYS A 5 -12.23 -8.67 -14.43
C LYS A 5 -11.32 -7.59 -13.87
N ALA A 6 -11.37 -6.37 -14.42
CA ALA A 6 -10.61 -5.19 -14.01
C ALA A 6 -11.08 -4.57 -12.66
N GLY A 7 -12.25 -4.98 -12.15
CA GLY A 7 -12.98 -4.31 -11.08
C GLY A 7 -14.22 -3.60 -11.61
N PHE A 8 -14.70 -2.58 -10.90
CA PHE A 8 -15.85 -1.79 -11.36
C PHE A 8 -15.51 -1.02 -12.64
N ALA A 9 -16.39 -1.08 -13.63
CA ALA A 9 -16.23 -0.32 -14.86
C ALA A 9 -16.12 1.18 -14.56
N GLY A 10 -15.10 1.83 -15.11
CA GLY A 10 -14.79 3.23 -14.87
C GLY A 10 -13.92 3.51 -13.63
N ASP A 11 -13.74 2.53 -12.72
CA ASP A 11 -12.82 2.68 -11.60
C ASP A 11 -11.37 2.43 -12.02
N ARG A 12 -10.44 3.23 -11.48
CA ARG A 12 -8.98 3.12 -11.68
C ARG A 12 -8.56 2.92 -13.15
N ILE A 13 -9.22 3.58 -14.10
CA ILE A 13 -8.90 3.47 -15.53
C ILE A 13 -7.76 4.42 -15.98
N GLY A 14 -7.38 5.37 -15.14
CA GLY A 14 -6.28 6.30 -15.40
C GLY A 14 -5.92 7.15 -14.19
N ALA A 15 -5.01 8.10 -14.38
CA ALA A 15 -4.59 9.06 -13.38
C ALA A 15 -4.08 10.35 -14.02
N PHE A 16 -3.87 11.37 -13.17
CA PHE A 16 -3.11 12.54 -13.56
C PHE A 16 -1.61 12.29 -13.40
N PHE A 17 -0.84 12.71 -14.40
CA PHE A 17 0.60 12.66 -14.45
C PHE A 17 1.15 14.07 -14.62
N ASP A 18 2.31 14.31 -14.03
CA ASP A 18 3.08 15.53 -14.25
C ASP A 18 3.60 15.54 -15.69
N ALA A 19 3.33 16.61 -16.42
CA ALA A 19 3.52 16.65 -17.86
C ALA A 19 5.00 16.71 -18.28
N GLU A 20 5.89 17.14 -17.37
CA GLU A 20 7.33 17.26 -17.62
C GLU A 20 8.05 15.98 -17.23
N THR A 21 7.75 15.47 -16.03
CA THR A 21 8.44 14.29 -15.47
C THR A 21 7.79 12.97 -15.86
N LEU A 22 6.56 13.02 -16.38
CA LEU A 22 5.70 11.86 -16.65
C LEU A 22 5.40 11.03 -15.37
N GLY A 23 5.64 11.61 -14.19
CA GLY A 23 5.40 10.97 -12.90
C GLY A 23 3.92 11.01 -12.51
N ILE A 24 3.40 9.91 -11.97
CA ILE A 24 2.01 9.83 -11.50
C ILE A 24 1.79 10.71 -10.25
N ALA A 25 0.73 11.51 -10.27
CA ALA A 25 0.33 12.31 -9.11
C ALA A 25 0.02 11.38 -7.93
N SER A 26 0.68 11.60 -6.79
CA SER A 26 0.50 10.74 -5.63
C SER A 26 0.71 11.47 -4.29
N PRO A 27 -0.21 11.39 -3.34
CA PRO A 27 -0.14 12.13 -2.07
C PRO A 27 1.12 11.99 -1.20
N PRO A 28 1.91 10.89 -1.24
CA PRO A 28 2.98 10.71 -0.26
C PRO A 28 4.15 11.69 -0.42
N THR A 29 4.52 12.06 -1.64
CA THR A 29 5.58 13.04 -1.95
C THR A 29 5.54 13.35 -3.46
N PRO A 30 5.59 14.63 -3.90
CA PRO A 30 5.69 15.86 -3.11
C PRO A 30 4.36 16.26 -2.44
N ARG A 31 4.42 17.07 -1.36
CA ARG A 31 3.22 17.57 -0.64
C ARG A 31 2.19 18.23 -1.55
N LYS A 32 2.62 18.80 -2.68
CA LYS A 32 1.73 19.38 -3.70
C LYS A 32 0.63 18.42 -4.15
N TRP A 33 0.83 17.10 -4.00
CA TRP A 33 -0.12 16.06 -4.36
C TRP A 33 -1.13 15.69 -3.26
N SER A 34 -0.98 16.18 -2.02
CA SER A 34 -1.91 15.88 -0.92
C SER A 34 -3.29 16.50 -1.05
N VAL A 35 -3.47 17.40 -2.03
CA VAL A 35 -4.73 18.07 -2.38
C VAL A 35 -5.62 17.24 -3.30
N ALA A 36 -5.13 16.11 -3.83
CA ALA A 36 -5.92 15.19 -4.66
C ALA A 36 -7.29 14.80 -4.06
N PRO A 37 -7.44 14.56 -2.74
CA PRO A 37 -8.73 14.23 -2.12
C PRO A 37 -9.76 15.37 -2.11
N LEU A 38 -9.36 16.60 -2.46
CA LEU A 38 -10.30 17.72 -2.63
C LEU A 38 -11.09 17.60 -3.93
N MET A 39 -10.56 16.87 -4.91
CA MET A 39 -11.24 16.60 -6.16
C MET A 39 -12.21 15.41 -6.02
N ALA A 40 -13.26 15.43 -6.83
CA ALA A 40 -14.17 14.30 -7.00
C ALA A 40 -14.14 13.79 -8.44
N ALA A 41 -14.39 12.49 -8.62
CA ALA A 41 -14.50 11.84 -9.92
C ALA A 41 -15.86 11.14 -10.03
N ARG A 42 -16.43 11.14 -11.23
CA ARG A 42 -17.62 10.34 -11.56
C ARG A 42 -17.55 9.85 -13.00
N THR A 43 -18.38 8.87 -13.32
CA THR A 43 -18.70 8.52 -14.70
C THR A 43 -19.92 9.32 -15.13
N GLY A 44 -19.79 10.07 -16.23
CA GLY A 44 -20.87 10.83 -16.85
C GLY A 44 -21.91 9.92 -17.52
N SER A 45 -22.99 10.52 -18.01
CA SER A 45 -24.11 9.76 -18.60
C SER A 45 -23.75 9.09 -19.93
N ALA A 46 -22.70 9.54 -20.63
CA ALA A 46 -22.19 8.92 -21.84
C ALA A 46 -20.96 8.01 -21.59
N GLY A 47 -20.63 7.72 -20.32
CA GLY A 47 -19.54 6.83 -19.94
C GLY A 47 -18.15 7.49 -19.88
N GLU A 48 -18.06 8.79 -20.15
CA GLU A 48 -16.87 9.61 -19.97
C GLU A 48 -16.53 9.78 -18.49
N ILE A 49 -15.26 10.02 -18.16
CA ILE A 49 -14.87 10.36 -16.80
C ILE A 49 -14.94 11.88 -16.67
N GLU A 50 -15.60 12.33 -15.60
CA GLU A 50 -15.64 13.72 -15.23
C GLU A 50 -14.98 13.94 -13.87
N ILE A 51 -14.26 15.06 -13.75
CA ILE A 51 -13.63 15.50 -12.51
C ILE A 51 -14.21 16.86 -12.12
N ALA A 52 -14.37 17.05 -10.81
CA ALA A 52 -14.68 18.34 -10.24
C ALA A 52 -13.61 18.70 -9.19
N THR A 53 -12.89 19.80 -9.39
CA THR A 53 -11.82 20.27 -8.47
C THR A 53 -12.38 21.02 -7.26
N GLY A 54 -13.50 21.73 -7.41
CA GLY A 54 -14.28 22.35 -6.32
C GLY A 54 -15.64 21.67 -6.06
N GLY A 55 -15.93 20.60 -6.81
CA GLY A 55 -17.11 19.75 -6.62
C GLY A 55 -18.46 20.35 -7.05
N THR A 56 -18.48 21.53 -7.68
CA THR A 56 -19.70 22.16 -8.22
C THR A 56 -19.78 22.06 -9.74
N THR A 57 -18.63 22.08 -10.42
CA THR A 57 -18.53 22.02 -11.88
C THR A 57 -17.82 20.73 -12.29
N TRP A 58 -18.56 19.85 -12.97
CA TRP A 58 -18.04 18.61 -13.54
C TRP A 58 -17.56 18.86 -14.96
N GLN A 59 -16.38 18.34 -15.28
CA GLN A 59 -15.74 18.53 -16.57
C GLN A 59 -15.10 17.22 -17.03
N PRO A 60 -15.14 16.90 -18.34
CA PRO A 60 -14.40 15.76 -18.89
C PRO A 60 -12.90 15.81 -18.55
N VAL A 61 -12.29 14.66 -18.29
CA VAL A 61 -10.87 14.54 -17.88
C VAL A 61 -9.85 15.16 -18.84
N ASP A 62 -10.22 15.32 -20.10
CA ASP A 62 -9.40 15.87 -21.18
C ASP A 62 -9.75 17.32 -21.54
N SER A 63 -10.70 17.94 -20.83
CA SER A 63 -11.06 19.33 -21.11
C SER A 63 -9.90 20.28 -20.77
N PRO A 64 -9.56 21.25 -21.66
CA PRO A 64 -8.46 22.18 -21.40
C PRO A 64 -8.61 22.95 -20.08
N SER A 65 -9.83 23.38 -19.75
CA SER A 65 -10.14 24.11 -18.53
C SER A 65 -10.02 23.25 -17.26
N LEU A 66 -10.32 21.96 -17.33
CA LEU A 66 -10.06 21.06 -16.22
C LEU A 66 -8.55 20.85 -16.04
N ILE A 67 -7.82 20.62 -17.13
CA ILE A 67 -6.35 20.45 -17.06
C ILE A 67 -5.69 21.68 -16.44
N GLU A 68 -6.15 22.88 -16.78
CA GLU A 68 -5.68 24.12 -16.16
C GLU A 68 -5.99 24.16 -14.66
N ALA A 69 -7.25 23.92 -14.26
CA ALA A 69 -7.65 23.93 -12.84
C ALA A 69 -6.93 22.86 -12.00
N VAL A 70 -6.71 21.67 -12.56
CA VAL A 70 -5.96 20.59 -11.93
C VAL A 70 -4.48 20.96 -11.82
N SER A 71 -3.91 21.59 -12.86
CA SER A 71 -2.52 22.05 -12.85
C SER A 71 -2.26 23.13 -11.81
N GLU A 72 -3.19 24.08 -11.67
CA GLU A 72 -3.17 25.10 -10.63
C GLU A 72 -3.24 24.45 -9.24
N LEU A 73 -4.18 23.54 -9.03
CA LEU A 73 -4.36 22.84 -7.75
C LEU A 73 -3.10 22.06 -7.33
N PHE A 74 -2.46 21.35 -8.27
CA PHE A 74 -1.26 20.56 -7.99
C PHE A 74 0.05 21.36 -8.05
N GLY A 75 0.03 22.63 -8.51
CA GLY A 75 1.22 23.46 -8.65
C GLY A 75 2.23 22.96 -9.70
N SER A 76 1.76 22.23 -10.70
CA SER A 76 2.57 21.76 -11.84
C SER A 76 1.68 21.47 -13.04
N ARG A 77 2.23 21.51 -14.25
CA ARG A 77 1.49 21.15 -15.45
C ARG A 77 1.08 19.67 -15.39
N MET A 78 -0.23 19.41 -15.34
CA MET A 78 -0.77 18.06 -15.26
C MET A 78 -1.34 17.60 -16.60
N MET A 79 -1.43 16.29 -16.77
CA MET A 79 -2.12 15.64 -17.88
C MET A 79 -2.84 14.39 -17.39
N PHE A 80 -4.03 14.11 -17.90
CA PHE A 80 -4.67 12.82 -17.67
C PHE A 80 -4.17 11.77 -18.67
N ARG A 81 -3.93 10.55 -18.21
CA ARG A 81 -3.62 9.40 -19.07
C ARG A 81 -4.36 8.16 -18.58
N ARG A 82 -4.83 7.35 -19.53
CA ARG A 82 -5.34 6.01 -19.20
C ARG A 82 -4.18 5.08 -18.94
N TYR A 83 -4.39 4.12 -18.05
CA TYR A 83 -3.38 3.10 -17.84
C TYR A 83 -3.26 2.20 -19.09
N GLY A 84 -2.04 1.84 -19.45
CA GLY A 84 -1.74 1.11 -20.69
C GLY A 84 -1.33 2.00 -21.87
N GLU A 85 -1.56 3.32 -21.78
CA GLU A 85 -1.08 4.28 -22.79
C GLU A 85 0.43 4.49 -22.69
N TYR A 86 1.04 4.87 -23.82
CA TYR A 86 2.47 5.15 -23.94
C TYR A 86 2.73 6.60 -24.35
N SER A 87 3.85 7.15 -23.88
CA SER A 87 4.46 8.38 -24.40
C SER A 87 5.94 8.14 -24.64
N GLY A 88 6.32 7.90 -25.89
CA GLY A 88 7.64 7.35 -26.22
C GLY A 88 7.79 5.97 -25.56
N ASP A 89 8.87 5.79 -24.79
CA ASP A 89 9.15 4.53 -24.07
C ASP A 89 8.51 4.45 -22.67
N VAL A 90 7.78 5.49 -22.26
CA VAL A 90 7.16 5.55 -20.92
C VAL A 90 5.74 4.98 -20.96
N LEU A 91 5.52 3.90 -20.21
CA LEU A 91 4.21 3.29 -19.97
C LEU A 91 3.52 3.97 -18.77
N PHE A 92 2.33 4.53 -19.00
CA PHE A 92 1.47 5.01 -17.92
C PHE A 92 0.81 3.82 -17.24
N LYS A 93 1.24 3.51 -16.01
CA LYS A 93 0.76 2.36 -15.24
C LYS A 93 0.35 2.77 -13.82
N GLN A 94 -0.45 1.92 -13.20
CA GLN A 94 -0.81 2.05 -11.79
C GLN A 94 0.44 2.00 -10.91
N ARG A 95 0.44 2.80 -9.84
CA ARG A 95 1.52 2.79 -8.84
C ARG A 95 1.46 1.56 -7.92
N TYR A 96 0.26 1.09 -7.58
CA TYR A 96 0.05 0.01 -6.62
C TYR A 96 -0.31 -1.31 -7.33
N ALA A 97 0.01 -2.43 -6.67
CA ALA A 97 -0.43 -3.74 -7.11
C ALA A 97 -1.95 -3.77 -7.25
N TRP A 98 -2.41 -4.28 -8.38
CA TRP A 98 -3.82 -4.23 -8.74
C TRP A 98 -4.64 -5.14 -7.82
N LYS A 99 -5.63 -4.52 -7.15
CA LYS A 99 -6.61 -5.16 -6.26
C LYS A 99 -8.00 -4.65 -6.65
N PRO A 100 -8.78 -5.39 -7.46
CA PRO A 100 -9.86 -4.83 -8.26
C PRO A 100 -11.08 -4.37 -7.47
N VAL A 101 -11.34 -4.98 -6.31
CA VAL A 101 -12.50 -4.62 -5.48
C VAL A 101 -12.05 -4.46 -4.02
N HIS A 102 -12.44 -3.37 -3.38
CA HIS A 102 -12.31 -3.14 -1.94
C HIS A 102 -13.69 -3.13 -1.29
N ILE A 103 -13.89 -3.98 -0.28
CA ILE A 103 -15.13 -4.09 0.49
C ILE A 103 -14.88 -3.67 1.93
N ILE A 104 -15.79 -2.88 2.50
CA ILE A 104 -15.87 -2.59 3.94
C ILE A 104 -17.28 -2.95 4.40
N SER A 105 -17.41 -3.54 5.58
CA SER A 105 -18.73 -3.76 6.16
C SER A 105 -19.24 -2.55 6.95
N ILE A 106 -20.57 -2.40 7.04
CA ILE A 106 -21.22 -1.44 7.93
C ILE A 106 -20.80 -1.71 9.38
N GLN A 107 -20.69 -2.99 9.76
CA GLN A 107 -20.31 -3.39 11.12
C GLN A 107 -18.88 -2.96 11.47
N SER A 108 -17.92 -3.05 10.54
CA SER A 108 -16.57 -2.51 10.75
C SER A 108 -16.57 -0.99 10.94
N LEU A 109 -17.40 -0.26 10.17
CA LEU A 109 -17.56 1.19 10.32
C LEU A 109 -18.14 1.55 11.69
N GLU A 110 -19.16 0.83 12.14
CA GLU A 110 -19.76 1.00 13.47
C GLU A 110 -18.76 0.71 14.59
N SER A 111 -17.99 -0.37 14.47
CA SER A 111 -16.92 -0.71 15.42
C SER A 111 -15.86 0.39 15.49
N LEU A 112 -15.45 0.95 14.35
CA LEU A 112 -14.50 2.07 14.32
C LEU A 112 -15.10 3.35 14.94
N GLN A 113 -16.37 3.64 14.67
CA GLN A 113 -17.07 4.78 15.26
C GLN A 113 -17.13 4.68 16.80
N GLN A 114 -17.33 3.48 17.34
CA GLN A 114 -17.29 3.26 18.79
C GLN A 114 -15.91 3.58 19.39
N GLN A 115 -14.82 3.35 18.66
CA GLN A 115 -13.46 3.71 19.09
C GLN A 115 -13.18 5.22 19.03
N LEU A 116 -13.92 5.96 18.20
CA LEU A 116 -13.80 7.42 18.04
C LEU A 116 -14.80 8.19 18.92
N ALA A 117 -15.13 7.64 20.10
CA ALA A 117 -16.09 8.24 21.04
C ALA A 117 -17.48 8.56 20.43
N GLY A 118 -17.88 7.83 19.38
CA GLY A 118 -19.19 7.96 18.73
C GLY A 118 -19.25 9.01 17.61
N GLU A 119 -18.16 9.70 17.27
CA GLU A 119 -18.13 10.57 16.10
C GLU A 119 -18.35 9.77 14.82
N ALA A 120 -19.22 10.27 13.92
CA ALA A 120 -19.54 9.57 12.69
C ALA A 120 -18.31 9.41 11.80
N VAL A 121 -17.94 8.16 11.53
CA VAL A 121 -16.85 7.83 10.61
C VAL A 121 -17.37 7.96 9.18
N ASP A 122 -16.82 8.92 8.42
CA ASP A 122 -17.18 9.05 7.01
C ASP A 122 -16.45 8.01 6.15
N VAL A 123 -17.23 7.17 5.46
CA VAL A 123 -16.75 6.08 4.61
C VAL A 123 -15.83 6.55 3.46
N ARG A 124 -15.95 7.81 3.03
CA ARG A 124 -15.09 8.40 1.98
C ARG A 124 -13.61 8.41 2.38
N ARG A 125 -13.30 8.33 3.68
CA ARG A 125 -11.92 8.19 4.18
C ARG A 125 -11.24 6.90 3.71
N PHE A 126 -11.99 5.83 3.48
CA PHE A 126 -11.42 4.52 3.14
C PHE A 126 -11.56 4.14 1.68
N ARG A 127 -12.42 4.85 0.93
CA ARG A 127 -12.64 4.70 -0.52
C ARG A 127 -12.96 3.25 -0.96
N PRO A 128 -13.88 2.54 -0.27
CA PRO A 128 -14.30 1.23 -0.73
C PRO A 128 -15.05 1.32 -2.06
N ASN A 129 -15.04 0.22 -2.81
CA ASN A 129 -15.94 0.04 -3.93
C ASN A 129 -17.33 -0.40 -3.45
N ILE A 130 -17.38 -1.25 -2.42
CA ILE A 130 -18.61 -1.79 -1.85
C ILE A 130 -18.64 -1.54 -0.35
N VAL A 131 -19.75 -0.99 0.13
CA VAL A 131 -20.11 -0.97 1.55
C VAL A 131 -21.19 -2.02 1.74
N ALA A 132 -20.91 -3.03 2.53
CA ALA A 132 -21.75 -4.22 2.68
C ALA A 132 -22.43 -4.25 4.05
N ASP A 133 -23.72 -4.53 4.09
CA ASP A 133 -24.36 -5.02 5.31
C ASP A 133 -24.07 -6.52 5.44
N LEU A 134 -23.26 -6.89 6.43
CA LEU A 134 -22.92 -8.27 6.75
C LEU A 134 -23.45 -8.67 8.13
N SER A 135 -24.60 -8.12 8.54
CA SER A 135 -25.25 -8.44 9.83
C SER A 135 -25.59 -9.92 10.02
N GLY A 136 -25.64 -10.71 8.94
CA GLY A 136 -25.78 -12.17 8.99
C GLY A 136 -24.48 -12.93 9.31
N PHE A 137 -23.34 -12.24 9.44
CA PHE A 137 -22.02 -12.78 9.76
C PHE A 137 -21.61 -12.41 11.20
N GLY A 138 -20.38 -12.71 11.60
CA GLY A 138 -19.82 -12.34 12.90
C GLY A 138 -19.84 -10.84 13.20
N LYS A 139 -19.63 -10.47 14.47
CA LYS A 139 -19.78 -9.07 14.93
C LYS A 139 -18.56 -8.20 14.71
N ASP A 140 -17.36 -8.77 14.77
CA ASP A 140 -16.09 -8.02 14.66
C ASP A 140 -15.45 -8.28 13.30
N ARG A 141 -15.50 -7.27 12.42
CA ARG A 141 -15.02 -7.31 11.03
C ARG A 141 -15.58 -8.50 10.21
N PRO A 142 -16.91 -8.61 10.06
CA PRO A 142 -17.54 -9.74 9.35
C PRO A 142 -17.01 -9.98 7.94
N GLU A 143 -16.53 -8.95 7.24
CA GLU A 143 -15.96 -9.09 5.91
C GLU A 143 -14.70 -9.96 5.89
N TYR A 144 -14.02 -10.16 7.03
CA TYR A 144 -12.85 -11.04 7.13
C TYR A 144 -13.22 -12.52 6.96
N GLU A 145 -14.48 -12.90 7.22
CA GLU A 145 -14.97 -14.25 6.96
C GLU A 145 -15.03 -14.59 5.46
N LEU A 146 -15.02 -13.58 4.60
CA LEU A 146 -14.98 -13.74 3.15
C LEU A 146 -13.55 -14.02 2.62
N ILE A 147 -12.52 -13.79 3.44
CA ILE A 147 -11.12 -13.99 3.03
C ILE A 147 -10.87 -15.47 2.74
N GLY A 148 -10.28 -15.74 1.57
CA GLY A 148 -10.01 -17.09 1.08
C GLY A 148 -11.24 -17.80 0.51
N ARG A 149 -12.42 -17.17 0.48
CA ARG A 149 -13.67 -17.76 0.01
C ARG A 149 -14.20 -17.05 -1.23
N GLU A 150 -15.00 -17.79 -2.00
CA GLU A 150 -15.85 -17.22 -3.05
C GLU A 150 -17.25 -16.91 -2.53
N PHE A 151 -17.80 -15.81 -3.00
CA PHE A 151 -19.14 -15.34 -2.67
C PHE A 151 -19.76 -14.64 -3.86
N THR A 152 -21.09 -14.52 -3.86
CA THR A 152 -21.85 -13.92 -4.95
C THR A 152 -22.54 -12.63 -4.53
N ILE A 153 -22.66 -11.71 -5.48
CA ILE A 153 -23.51 -10.52 -5.41
C ILE A 153 -24.27 -10.46 -6.74
N SER A 154 -25.58 -10.73 -6.73
CA SER A 154 -26.41 -10.78 -7.95
C SER A 154 -25.77 -11.54 -9.13
N GLY A 155 -25.18 -12.70 -8.85
CA GLY A 155 -24.54 -13.56 -9.86
C GLY A 155 -23.08 -13.21 -10.19
N VAL A 156 -22.58 -12.03 -9.78
CA VAL A 156 -21.15 -11.71 -9.82
C VAL A 156 -20.44 -12.49 -8.72
N ARG A 157 -19.53 -13.39 -9.10
CA ARG A 157 -18.65 -14.09 -8.13
C ARG A 157 -17.40 -13.27 -7.85
N LEU A 158 -17.14 -13.07 -6.56
CA LEU A 158 -15.92 -12.44 -6.03
C LEU A 158 -15.19 -13.43 -5.14
N ARG A 159 -13.86 -13.27 -5.02
CA ARG A 159 -13.04 -14.03 -4.08
C ARG A 159 -12.32 -13.10 -3.12
N GLY A 160 -12.51 -13.28 -1.82
CA GLY A 160 -11.79 -12.51 -0.80
C GLY A 160 -10.30 -12.89 -0.77
N LEU A 161 -9.41 -11.91 -0.83
CA LEU A 161 -7.96 -12.13 -0.90
C LEU A 161 -7.28 -11.94 0.44
N GLY A 162 -7.61 -10.86 1.14
CA GLY A 162 -6.97 -10.50 2.40
C GLY A 162 -7.30 -9.09 2.87
N PRO A 163 -6.79 -8.70 4.05
CA PRO A 163 -7.02 -7.40 4.64
C PRO A 163 -6.53 -6.23 3.78
N SER A 164 -7.15 -5.07 3.98
CA SER A 164 -6.91 -3.85 3.23
C SER A 164 -6.14 -2.83 4.08
N GLY A 165 -4.81 -2.86 3.99
CA GLY A 165 -3.93 -1.95 4.75
C GLY A 165 -4.22 -0.48 4.48
N ARG A 166 -4.38 0.32 5.54
CA ARG A 166 -4.67 1.76 5.48
C ARG A 166 -3.41 2.57 5.75
N CYS A 167 -3.35 3.77 5.18
CA CYS A 167 -2.21 4.68 5.35
C CYS A 167 -2.71 6.08 5.76
N SER A 168 -1.78 7.03 5.90
CA SER A 168 -2.06 8.44 6.19
C SER A 168 -3.05 9.10 5.23
N PHE A 169 -3.32 8.51 4.08
CA PHE A 169 -4.37 9.00 3.19
C PHE A 169 -5.75 9.07 3.85
N THR A 170 -6.06 8.19 4.80
CA THR A 170 -7.33 8.22 5.55
C THR A 170 -7.48 9.47 6.41
N THR A 171 -6.36 10.14 6.74
CA THR A 171 -6.35 11.34 7.58
C THR A 171 -6.54 12.61 6.79
N LEU A 172 -6.27 12.63 5.49
CA LEU A 172 -6.26 13.86 4.69
C LEU A 172 -7.63 14.54 4.66
N ALA A 173 -7.61 15.88 4.61
CA ALA A 173 -8.80 16.67 4.36
C ALA A 173 -9.38 16.32 2.98
N GLN A 174 -10.70 16.21 2.93
CA GLN A 174 -11.47 16.00 1.72
C GLN A 174 -12.62 17.00 1.68
N ARG A 175 -13.37 17.04 0.59
CA ARG A 175 -14.51 17.96 0.50
C ARG A 175 -15.54 17.68 1.61
N GLY A 176 -15.75 18.69 2.47
CA GLY A 176 -16.66 18.59 3.62
C GLY A 176 -16.16 17.69 4.74
N LEU A 177 -14.88 17.28 4.72
CA LEU A 177 -14.24 16.48 5.75
C LEU A 177 -12.90 17.10 6.14
N PRO A 178 -12.73 17.60 7.37
CA PRO A 178 -11.43 18.12 7.79
C PRO A 178 -10.37 17.00 7.88
N GLU A 179 -9.10 17.42 7.90
CA GLU A 179 -8.00 16.52 8.27
C GLU A 179 -8.29 15.93 9.65
N ASP A 180 -8.19 14.61 9.77
CA ASP A 180 -8.47 13.90 11.00
C ASP A 180 -7.51 12.73 11.20
N ARG A 181 -6.60 12.90 12.15
CA ARG A 181 -5.59 11.88 12.49
C ARG A 181 -6.13 10.83 13.48
N SER A 182 -7.27 11.08 14.11
CA SER A 182 -7.87 10.15 15.07
C SER A 182 -8.25 8.84 14.40
N VAL A 183 -8.75 8.89 13.17
CA VAL A 183 -9.12 7.72 12.35
C VAL A 183 -7.95 6.77 12.18
N LEU A 184 -6.80 7.24 11.70
CA LEU A 184 -5.62 6.38 11.53
C LEU A 184 -5.10 5.87 12.87
N LYS A 185 -5.12 6.69 13.93
CA LYS A 185 -4.72 6.25 15.27
C LYS A 185 -5.62 5.11 15.78
N ALA A 186 -6.93 5.22 15.60
CA ALA A 186 -7.88 4.19 15.99
C ALA A 186 -7.70 2.90 15.18
N LEU A 187 -7.43 3.00 13.87
CA LEU A 187 -7.10 1.86 13.02
C LEU A 187 -5.82 1.13 13.47
N ILE A 188 -4.78 1.86 13.83
CA ILE A 188 -3.54 1.27 14.34
C ILE A 188 -3.79 0.58 15.68
N ALA A 189 -4.52 1.24 16.60
CA ALA A 189 -4.72 0.74 17.94
C ALA A 189 -5.64 -0.47 18.02
N ASN A 190 -6.62 -0.58 17.11
CA ASN A 190 -7.72 -1.54 17.25
C ASN A 190 -7.94 -2.45 16.03
N PHE A 191 -7.29 -2.17 14.89
CA PHE A 191 -7.57 -2.85 13.62
C PHE A 191 -6.30 -3.29 12.87
N ASP A 192 -5.15 -3.37 13.54
CA ASP A 192 -3.87 -3.76 12.91
C ASP A 192 -3.48 -2.90 11.69
N LYS A 193 -3.96 -1.65 11.62
CA LYS A 193 -3.84 -0.74 10.45
C LYS A 193 -4.63 -1.21 9.22
N ASP A 194 -5.38 -2.29 9.29
CA ASP A 194 -6.21 -2.82 8.20
C ASP A 194 -7.67 -2.38 8.34
N PHE A 195 -8.35 -2.12 7.22
CA PHE A 195 -9.78 -1.80 7.25
C PHE A 195 -10.50 -2.16 5.96
N GLY A 196 -11.35 -3.19 6.04
CA GLY A 196 -11.95 -3.86 4.90
C GLY A 196 -11.03 -4.91 4.26
N ILE A 197 -11.48 -5.49 3.15
CA ILE A 197 -10.77 -6.55 2.42
C ILE A 197 -10.64 -6.23 0.94
N TYR A 198 -9.60 -6.76 0.31
CA TYR A 198 -9.49 -6.80 -1.16
C TYR A 198 -10.09 -8.09 -1.71
N CYS A 199 -10.72 -8.00 -2.87
CA CYS A 199 -11.31 -9.12 -3.59
C CYS A 199 -10.87 -9.14 -5.06
N ASP A 200 -10.78 -10.34 -5.62
CA ASP A 200 -10.71 -10.58 -7.06
C ASP A 200 -12.10 -10.82 -7.66
N VAL A 201 -12.24 -10.51 -8.95
CA VAL A 201 -13.47 -10.79 -9.70
C VAL A 201 -13.35 -12.15 -10.39
N VAL A 202 -14.11 -13.13 -9.91
CA VAL A 202 -14.14 -14.49 -10.46
C VAL A 202 -15.07 -14.58 -11.67
N SER A 203 -16.22 -13.92 -11.63
CA SER A 203 -17.10 -13.76 -12.80
C SER A 203 -17.64 -12.34 -12.88
N GLU A 204 -17.74 -11.84 -14.10
CA GLU A 204 -18.22 -10.50 -14.42
C GLU A 204 -19.75 -10.43 -14.39
N GLY A 205 -20.31 -9.23 -14.28
CA GLY A 205 -21.74 -9.02 -14.33
C GLY A 205 -22.15 -7.66 -13.77
N GLU A 206 -23.42 -7.53 -13.40
CA GLU A 206 -23.97 -6.30 -12.84
C GLU A 206 -24.31 -6.50 -11.36
N ILE A 207 -23.98 -5.49 -10.56
CA ILE A 207 -24.46 -5.39 -9.18
C ILE A 207 -25.19 -4.05 -8.96
N ALA A 208 -26.14 -4.03 -8.04
CA ALA A 208 -26.89 -2.87 -7.62
C ALA A 208 -26.93 -2.73 -6.09
N PRO A 209 -27.08 -1.51 -5.55
CA PRO A 209 -27.37 -1.33 -4.13
C PRO A 209 -28.61 -2.15 -3.72
N GLY A 210 -28.49 -2.89 -2.62
CA GLY A 210 -29.53 -3.81 -2.13
C GLY A 210 -29.32 -5.27 -2.51
N ASP A 211 -28.40 -5.59 -3.42
CA ASP A 211 -28.06 -6.98 -3.74
C ASP A 211 -27.42 -7.69 -2.54
N ALA A 212 -27.89 -8.91 -2.26
CA ALA A 212 -27.40 -9.70 -1.15
C ALA A 212 -26.04 -10.35 -1.45
N ILE A 213 -25.17 -10.36 -0.44
CA ILE A 213 -23.93 -11.14 -0.45
C ILE A 213 -24.23 -12.54 0.06
N ASN A 214 -23.95 -13.56 -0.74
CA ASN A 214 -24.14 -14.96 -0.37
C ASN A 214 -22.82 -15.73 -0.45
N LEU A 215 -22.42 -16.36 0.65
CA LEU A 215 -21.32 -17.34 0.63
C LEU A 215 -21.73 -18.54 -0.21
N GLU A 216 -20.86 -18.94 -1.14
CA GLU A 216 -21.09 -20.20 -1.85
C GLU A 216 -20.90 -21.37 -0.87
N ARG A 217 -21.91 -22.24 -0.77
CA ARG A 217 -21.76 -23.52 -0.07
C ARG A 217 -20.75 -24.33 -0.86
N THR A 218 -19.56 -24.50 -0.32
CA THR A 218 -18.64 -25.51 -0.81
C THR A 218 -19.24 -26.87 -0.42
N GLU A 219 -19.72 -27.66 -1.39
CA GLU A 219 -19.84 -29.10 -1.14
C GLU A 219 -18.50 -29.59 -0.61
N ALA A 220 -18.52 -30.48 0.38
CA ALA A 220 -17.32 -31.01 1.01
C ALA A 220 -16.50 -31.82 0.00
N ALA A 221 -15.74 -31.12 -0.85
CA ALA A 221 -14.60 -31.67 -1.53
C ALA A 221 -13.58 -31.96 -0.44
N GLY A 222 -13.35 -33.24 -0.19
CA GLY A 222 -12.38 -33.72 0.79
C GLY A 222 -11.07 -32.95 0.67
N HIS A 223 -10.44 -32.69 1.82
CA HIS A 223 -9.12 -32.08 1.92
C HIS A 223 -8.22 -32.56 0.77
N PRO A 224 -7.87 -31.71 -0.21
CA PRO A 224 -6.67 -31.98 -0.96
C PRO A 224 -5.54 -31.81 0.05
N ALA A 225 -4.80 -32.89 0.28
CA ALA A 225 -3.55 -32.84 1.01
C ALA A 225 -2.76 -31.61 0.54
N ALA A 226 -2.18 -30.86 1.48
CA ALA A 226 -1.36 -29.70 1.23
C ALA A 226 -0.49 -29.91 -0.01
N VAL A 227 -0.86 -29.26 -1.12
CA VAL A 227 0.02 -29.17 -2.28
C VAL A 227 1.10 -28.19 -1.85
N ALA A 228 2.23 -28.74 -1.44
CA ALA A 228 3.44 -27.96 -1.23
C ALA A 228 3.69 -27.15 -2.51
N VAL A 229 3.47 -25.85 -2.42
CA VAL A 229 3.94 -24.90 -3.43
C VAL A 229 5.45 -24.98 -3.39
N ARG A 230 6.04 -25.78 -4.29
CA ARG A 230 7.46 -25.70 -4.55
C ARG A 230 7.69 -24.31 -5.17
N PRO A 231 8.51 -23.44 -4.56
CA PRO A 231 8.88 -22.21 -5.22
C PRO A 231 9.53 -22.58 -6.56
N ARG A 232 9.10 -21.91 -7.63
CA ARG A 232 9.86 -21.95 -8.89
C ARG A 232 11.31 -21.58 -8.56
N PRO A 233 12.32 -22.31 -9.06
CA PRO A 233 13.68 -21.82 -8.98
C PRO A 233 13.74 -20.53 -9.81
N GLY A 234 13.73 -19.39 -9.12
CA GLY A 234 14.23 -18.15 -9.69
C GLY A 234 15.71 -18.32 -9.98
N PRO A 235 16.24 -17.73 -11.06
CA PRO A 235 17.60 -17.97 -11.51
C PRO A 235 18.62 -17.53 -10.43
N LEU A 236 19.11 -18.49 -9.66
CA LEU A 236 20.36 -18.37 -8.92
C LEU A 236 21.50 -18.60 -9.91
N GLN A 237 22.02 -17.52 -10.50
CA GLN A 237 23.45 -17.18 -10.42
C GLN A 237 23.80 -15.99 -11.33
N GLN A 238 24.60 -15.11 -10.76
CA GLN A 238 25.43 -14.10 -11.42
C GLN A 238 24.70 -12.90 -12.02
N ALA A 239 24.50 -11.88 -11.17
CA ALA A 239 24.79 -10.51 -11.57
C ALA A 239 25.60 -9.85 -10.47
N ALA A 240 26.91 -9.99 -10.57
CA ALA A 240 27.86 -9.14 -9.88
C ALA A 240 27.78 -7.71 -10.46
N ASN A 241 27.94 -6.74 -9.56
CA ASN A 241 28.47 -5.39 -9.77
C ASN A 241 27.82 -4.48 -10.83
N ARG A 242 27.20 -3.40 -10.30
CA ARG A 242 27.27 -1.96 -10.66
C ARG A 242 26.07 -1.32 -9.94
N SER A 243 26.14 -0.48 -8.93
CA SER A 243 27.14 0.50 -8.51
C SER A 243 26.93 0.76 -7.01
N ALA A 244 27.77 0.20 -6.15
CA ALA A 244 27.88 0.61 -4.75
C ALA A 244 29.38 0.68 -4.46
N GLY A 245 29.84 1.82 -3.96
CA GLY A 245 31.25 2.06 -3.65
C GLY A 245 31.81 0.92 -2.80
N THR A 246 33.05 0.55 -3.08
CA THR A 246 33.83 -0.47 -2.38
C THR A 246 33.85 -0.20 -0.87
N ALA A 247 33.01 -0.90 -0.10
CA ALA A 247 33.05 -0.83 1.36
C ALA A 247 34.31 -1.54 1.88
N SER A 248 35.29 -0.77 2.38
CA SER A 248 36.63 -1.24 2.78
C SER A 248 36.82 -1.53 4.28
N GLY A 249 35.81 -1.35 5.12
CA GLY A 249 35.98 -1.47 6.57
C GLY A 249 35.91 -2.91 7.12
N PRO A 250 36.14 -3.06 8.44
CA PRO A 250 36.24 -4.36 9.09
C PRO A 250 34.92 -5.13 9.03
N LYS A 251 35.05 -6.45 8.87
CA LYS A 251 33.94 -7.40 8.81
C LYS A 251 33.56 -7.81 10.23
N VAL A 252 32.29 -7.63 10.59
CA VAL A 252 31.75 -7.95 11.92
C VAL A 252 30.67 -9.01 11.78
N ARG A 253 30.77 -10.08 12.57
CA ARG A 253 29.77 -11.14 12.62
C ARG A 253 28.49 -10.62 13.27
N ILE A 254 27.33 -10.93 12.69
CA ILE A 254 26.01 -10.49 13.21
C ILE A 254 25.10 -11.64 13.66
N GLY A 255 25.50 -12.89 13.43
CA GLY A 255 24.76 -14.10 13.84
C GLY A 255 24.68 -15.12 12.72
N SER A 256 23.92 -16.19 12.96
CA SER A 256 23.56 -17.21 11.98
C SER A 256 22.26 -16.87 11.25
N LEU A 257 22.01 -17.47 10.09
CA LEU A 257 20.77 -17.24 9.34
C LEU A 257 19.52 -17.66 10.11
N ASP A 258 19.64 -18.68 10.96
CA ASP A 258 18.53 -19.24 11.73
C ASP A 258 18.05 -18.29 12.85
N GLU A 259 18.92 -17.37 13.30
CA GLU A 259 18.56 -16.30 14.23
C GLU A 259 17.70 -15.20 13.58
N PHE A 260 17.59 -15.21 12.24
CA PHE A 260 16.78 -14.25 11.46
C PHE A 260 15.79 -14.98 10.53
N PRO A 261 14.65 -15.46 11.08
CA PRO A 261 13.57 -16.03 10.29
C PRO A 261 13.03 -15.04 9.24
N SER A 262 12.48 -15.57 8.14
CA SER A 262 11.84 -14.74 7.10
C SER A 262 10.66 -13.97 7.69
N GLY A 263 10.54 -12.69 7.35
CA GLY A 263 9.43 -11.85 7.78
C GLY A 263 9.61 -11.21 9.16
N GLU A 264 10.66 -11.57 9.90
CA GLU A 264 10.93 -11.02 11.23
C GLU A 264 12.03 -9.95 11.20
N ILE A 265 11.91 -8.98 12.12
CA ILE A 265 12.94 -7.98 12.38
C ILE A 265 13.52 -8.26 13.77
N ARG A 266 14.85 -8.30 13.85
CA ARG A 266 15.60 -8.50 15.09
C ARG A 266 16.50 -7.31 15.34
N ARG A 267 16.43 -6.79 16.56
CA ARG A 267 17.37 -5.79 17.06
C ARG A 267 18.64 -6.48 17.51
N ILE A 268 19.80 -6.00 17.05
CA ILE A 268 21.11 -6.44 17.54
C ILE A 268 21.99 -5.24 17.86
N GLU A 269 22.89 -5.41 18.82
CA GLU A 269 23.93 -4.42 19.12
C GLU A 269 25.23 -4.85 18.45
N VAL A 270 25.78 -3.99 17.58
CA VAL A 270 27.01 -4.28 16.84
C VAL A 270 28.10 -3.26 17.20
N PRO A 271 29.24 -3.69 17.77
CA PRO A 271 30.37 -2.80 18.04
C PRO A 271 30.79 -2.02 16.80
N GLY A 272 30.88 -0.69 16.91
CA GLY A 272 31.24 0.22 15.81
C GLY A 272 30.10 0.61 14.87
N ALA A 273 28.94 -0.04 14.95
CA ALA A 273 27.73 0.35 14.20
C ALA A 273 26.56 0.79 15.10
N GLY A 274 26.57 0.40 16.39
CA GLY A 274 25.47 0.62 17.33
C GLY A 274 24.34 -0.38 17.12
N ALA A 275 23.12 0.02 17.48
CA ALA A 275 21.93 -0.79 17.32
C ALA A 275 21.52 -0.89 15.84
N LEU A 276 21.29 -2.12 15.37
CA LEU A 276 20.82 -2.43 14.02
C LEU A 276 19.50 -3.19 14.06
N ALA A 277 18.66 -2.92 13.07
CA ALA A 277 17.52 -3.75 12.72
C ALA A 277 17.95 -4.70 11.58
N VAL A 278 17.98 -5.99 11.87
CA VAL A 278 18.33 -7.05 10.92
C VAL A 278 17.10 -7.87 10.61
N PHE A 279 16.83 -8.10 9.34
CA PHE A 279 15.63 -8.79 8.90
C PHE A 279 15.85 -9.57 7.63
N ARG A 280 14.99 -10.57 7.41
CA ARG A 280 15.04 -11.42 6.22
C ARG A 280 13.76 -11.29 5.40
N THR A 281 13.95 -11.10 4.10
CA THR A 281 12.89 -11.18 3.08
C THR A 281 13.10 -12.42 2.22
N ASP A 282 12.18 -12.69 1.28
CA ASP A 282 12.34 -13.75 0.30
C ASP A 282 13.57 -13.55 -0.61
N ALA A 283 14.07 -12.32 -0.74
CA ALA A 283 15.22 -11.98 -1.57
C ALA A 283 16.56 -12.18 -0.84
N ALA A 284 16.69 -11.63 0.37
CA ALA A 284 17.94 -11.61 1.12
C ALA A 284 17.74 -11.26 2.60
N VAL A 285 18.85 -11.31 3.35
CA VAL A 285 18.96 -10.72 4.69
C VAL A 285 19.52 -9.30 4.55
N TYR A 286 18.94 -8.37 5.30
CA TYR A 286 19.33 -6.96 5.31
C TYR A 286 19.63 -6.50 6.72
N ALA A 287 20.50 -5.50 6.83
CA ALA A 287 20.85 -4.85 8.08
C ALA A 287 20.82 -3.34 7.88
N VAL A 288 20.05 -2.64 8.72
CA VAL A 288 19.92 -1.18 8.70
C VAL A 288 20.13 -0.62 10.09
N SER A 289 20.43 0.67 10.21
CA SER A 289 20.45 1.34 11.51
C SER A 289 19.09 1.19 12.19
N ASP A 290 19.09 0.86 13.47
CA ASP A 290 17.86 0.79 14.27
C ASP A 290 17.25 2.18 14.52
N ARG A 291 17.91 3.27 14.14
CA ARG A 291 17.43 4.62 14.40
C ARG A 291 16.85 5.25 13.13
N CYS A 292 15.54 5.46 13.11
CA CYS A 292 14.88 6.16 12.00
C CYS A 292 15.50 7.55 11.77
N PRO A 293 15.90 7.91 10.54
CA PRO A 293 16.58 9.17 10.26
C PRO A 293 15.68 10.41 10.40
N HIS A 294 14.36 10.24 10.52
CA HIS A 294 13.42 11.34 10.73
C HIS A 294 13.36 11.77 12.19
N ALA A 295 12.87 10.90 13.08
CA ALA A 295 12.58 11.22 14.48
C ALA A 295 13.23 10.24 15.48
N GLY A 296 14.11 9.36 15.02
CA GLY A 296 14.88 8.46 15.88
C GLY A 296 14.14 7.22 16.41
N ALA A 297 12.96 6.92 15.88
CA ALA A 297 12.19 5.73 16.27
C ALA A 297 12.96 4.42 16.00
N PRO A 298 12.80 3.39 16.85
CA PRO A 298 13.45 2.09 16.70
C PRO A 298 12.89 1.34 15.48
N MET A 299 13.69 1.14 14.44
CA MET A 299 13.28 0.45 13.22
C MET A 299 13.00 -1.03 13.45
N SER A 300 13.61 -1.63 14.48
CA SER A 300 13.37 -3.00 14.92
C SER A 300 11.98 -3.23 15.52
N GLU A 301 11.31 -2.17 15.97
CA GLU A 301 9.88 -2.21 16.36
C GLU A 301 8.95 -1.93 15.18
N GLY A 302 9.53 -1.72 13.99
CA GLY A 302 8.80 -1.54 12.74
C GLY A 302 8.21 -2.83 12.18
N ILE A 303 7.75 -2.75 10.94
CA ILE A 303 7.24 -3.90 10.19
C ILE A 303 7.94 -4.04 8.84
N LEU A 304 7.77 -5.20 8.20
CA LEU A 304 8.18 -5.41 6.82
C LEU A 304 6.96 -5.36 5.91
N GLU A 305 7.01 -4.53 4.87
CA GLU A 305 5.93 -4.41 3.90
C GLU A 305 6.54 -4.29 2.50
N ASN A 306 6.11 -5.15 1.56
CA ASN A 306 6.61 -5.16 0.17
C ASN A 306 8.15 -5.24 0.04
N GLY A 307 8.82 -5.97 0.93
CA GLY A 307 10.28 -6.08 0.95
C GLY A 307 11.02 -4.85 1.51
N ARG A 308 10.29 -3.86 2.05
CA ARG A 308 10.82 -2.66 2.70
C ARG A 308 10.66 -2.76 4.21
N ILE A 309 11.53 -2.06 4.94
CA ILE A 309 11.36 -1.85 6.38
C ILE A 309 10.58 -0.56 6.63
N VAL A 310 9.59 -0.61 7.52
CA VAL A 310 8.65 0.48 7.78
C VAL A 310 8.83 0.99 9.20
N CYS A 311 9.09 2.29 9.34
CA CYS A 311 9.24 2.94 10.64
C CYS A 311 7.93 2.86 11.45
N PRO A 312 7.98 2.44 12.73
CA PRO A 312 6.77 2.25 13.53
C PRO A 312 6.06 3.56 13.89
N LEU A 313 6.74 4.70 13.83
CA LEU A 313 6.20 5.97 14.31
C LEU A 313 5.41 6.73 13.23
N HIS A 314 6.03 6.93 12.07
CA HIS A 314 5.46 7.75 11.00
C HIS A 314 5.32 6.98 9.68
N PHE A 315 5.56 5.67 9.70
CA PHE A 315 5.39 4.76 8.56
C PHE A 315 6.20 5.14 7.32
N ALA A 316 7.32 5.85 7.51
CA ALA A 316 8.33 5.98 6.48
C ALA A 316 8.83 4.58 6.13
N GLU A 317 8.65 4.20 4.88
CA GLU A 317 9.17 2.97 4.29
C GLU A 317 10.59 3.23 3.81
N PHE A 318 11.49 2.26 3.92
CA PHE A 318 12.86 2.41 3.45
C PHE A 318 13.26 1.23 2.56
N ASP A 319 13.89 1.54 1.44
CA ASP A 319 14.59 0.52 0.67
C ASP A 319 15.71 -0.10 1.52
N PRO A 320 15.74 -1.43 1.68
CA PRO A 320 16.72 -2.06 2.56
C PRO A 320 18.14 -2.06 1.98
N GLN A 321 18.30 -1.83 0.67
CA GLN A 321 19.59 -1.79 -0.01
C GLN A 321 20.14 -0.36 -0.08
N THR A 322 19.31 0.60 -0.45
CA THR A 322 19.75 1.99 -0.68
C THR A 322 19.48 2.92 0.50
N GLY A 323 18.56 2.54 1.39
CA GLY A 323 18.09 3.39 2.48
C GLY A 323 17.15 4.50 2.02
N GLU A 324 16.78 4.54 0.74
CA GLU A 324 15.92 5.58 0.19
C GLU A 324 14.54 5.56 0.88
N PRO A 325 14.06 6.72 1.38
CA PRO A 325 12.77 6.81 2.04
C PRO A 325 11.62 6.88 1.03
N PHE A 326 10.56 6.12 1.29
CA PHE A 326 9.29 6.13 0.59
C PHE A 326 8.18 6.49 1.57
N ASN A 327 7.19 7.26 1.11
CA ASN A 327 6.05 7.67 1.91
C ASN A 327 6.45 8.33 3.26
N ALA A 328 7.62 8.96 3.32
CA ALA A 328 8.20 9.49 4.54
C ALA A 328 7.82 10.97 4.77
N PRO A 329 7.80 11.43 6.03
CA PRO A 329 7.64 12.86 6.33
C PRO A 329 8.72 13.73 5.67
N THR A 330 8.37 14.98 5.40
CA THR A 330 9.28 15.97 4.79
C THR A 330 10.57 16.11 5.61
N GLY A 331 11.71 16.05 4.95
CA GLY A 331 13.03 16.13 5.60
C GLY A 331 13.56 14.80 6.12
N CYS A 332 12.83 13.69 5.93
CA CYS A 332 13.35 12.35 6.21
C CYS A 332 14.53 12.05 5.26
N ARG A 333 15.69 11.69 5.84
CA ARG A 333 16.91 11.34 5.10
C ARG A 333 16.97 9.84 4.84
N HIS A 334 18.01 9.40 4.12
CA HIS A 334 18.28 7.99 3.89
C HIS A 334 18.53 7.26 5.22
N LEU A 335 17.95 6.06 5.35
CA LEU A 335 18.25 5.13 6.42
C LEU A 335 19.62 4.50 6.16
N LYS A 336 20.49 4.43 7.17
CA LYS A 336 21.83 3.85 7.00
C LYS A 336 21.72 2.34 6.81
N CYS A 337 22.18 1.82 5.68
CA CYS A 337 22.19 0.40 5.34
C CYS A 337 23.61 -0.19 5.46
N TYR A 338 23.69 -1.48 5.80
CA TYR A 338 24.92 -2.24 5.92
C TYR A 338 24.92 -3.41 4.95
N LEU A 339 26.03 -3.61 4.24
CA LEU A 339 26.17 -4.75 3.34
C LEU A 339 26.26 -6.04 4.15
N VAL A 340 25.24 -6.89 4.06
CA VAL A 340 25.22 -8.21 4.67
C VAL A 340 25.89 -9.21 3.74
N GLU A 341 26.98 -9.83 4.20
CA GLU A 341 27.64 -10.95 3.54
C GLU A 341 27.27 -12.26 4.23
N ARG A 342 26.86 -13.24 3.43
CA ARG A 342 26.54 -14.60 3.90
C ARG A 342 27.60 -15.60 3.46
N GLN A 343 28.07 -16.43 4.38
CA GLN A 343 28.93 -17.58 4.09
C GLN A 343 28.34 -18.81 4.78
N GLY A 344 27.66 -19.67 4.01
CA GLY A 344 26.92 -20.81 4.57
C GLY A 344 25.78 -20.35 5.48
N ASN A 345 25.84 -20.71 6.77
CA ASN A 345 24.88 -20.27 7.78
C ASN A 345 25.30 -18.98 8.49
N GLU A 346 26.52 -18.48 8.26
CA GLU A 346 27.06 -17.33 8.99
C GLU A 346 26.77 -16.02 8.25
N LEU A 347 26.34 -15.01 9.01
CA LEU A 347 26.06 -13.66 8.54
C LEU A 347 27.01 -12.65 9.18
N SER A 348 27.34 -11.64 8.38
CA SER A 348 28.30 -10.62 8.75
C SER A 348 28.02 -9.32 8.00
N ILE A 349 28.43 -8.20 8.56
CA ILE A 349 28.38 -6.90 7.89
C ILE A 349 29.77 -6.32 7.73
N ARG A 350 29.93 -5.39 6.79
CA ARG A 350 31.10 -4.49 6.75
C ARG A 350 30.76 -3.17 7.39
N LEU A 351 31.57 -2.73 8.34
CA LEU A 351 31.53 -1.36 8.80
C LEU A 351 32.05 -0.45 7.67
N GLN A 352 31.41 0.70 7.47
CA GLN A 352 31.96 1.74 6.59
C GLN A 352 32.89 2.61 7.44
N ASP A 353 34.07 2.94 6.93
CA ASP A 353 34.88 3.99 7.54
C ASP A 353 34.07 5.29 7.49
N ASP A 354 33.83 5.91 8.64
CA ASP A 354 33.17 7.20 8.72
C ASP A 354 34.03 8.22 7.94
N GLN A 355 33.66 8.47 6.68
CA GLN A 355 34.09 9.65 5.96
C GLN A 355 33.55 10.84 6.75
N LYS A 356 34.42 11.42 7.58
CA LYS A 356 34.24 12.68 8.30
C LYS A 356 33.32 13.63 7.54
N ARG A 357 32.25 14.08 8.20
CA ARG A 357 31.66 15.39 7.95
C ARG A 357 31.44 16.11 9.26
#